data_AF-A0A4V3H2H0-F1
#
_entry.id   AF-A0A4V3H2H0-F1
#
_cell.length_a   1.000
_cell.length_b   1.000
_cell.length_c   1.000
_cell.angle_alpha   90.00
_cell.angle_beta   90.00
_cell.angle_gamma   90.00
#
_symmetry.space_group_name_H-M   'P 1'
#
loop_
_entity.id
_entity.type
_entity.pdbx_description
1 polymer ?
#
loop_
_entity_poly.entity_id
_entity_poly.type
_entity_poly.pdbx_seq_one_letter_code
_entity_poly.pdbx_strand_id
1 'polypeptide(L)' 'MSNENNFQGIDISKITQYDLISVFPDFQPLLVSTTENWDDDKLRVIEVFTFSNHYDISELTTKIIDYYQNIYPDIF' A
#
# COMPACT_ATOMS: atom_id res chain seq x y z
N MET A 1 2.19 0.38 19.93
CA MET A 1 3.53 0.97 19.76
C MET A 1 3.40 2.03 18.69
N SER A 2 3.67 3.29 19.01
CA SER A 2 3.53 4.40 18.06
C SER A 2 4.75 4.44 17.15
N ASN A 3 4.65 3.81 15.98
CA ASN A 3 5.69 3.74 14.96
C ASN A 3 5.67 4.98 14.05
N GLU A 4 5.76 6.18 14.62
CA GLU A 4 5.59 7.46 13.88
C GLU A 4 6.68 7.77 12.82
N ASN A 5 7.62 6.85 12.55
CA ASN A 5 8.73 7.09 11.61
C ASN A 5 9.07 5.93 10.66
N ASN A 6 8.28 4.85 10.60
CA ASN A 6 8.62 3.71 9.72
C ASN A 6 8.56 4.06 8.22
N PHE A 7 7.94 5.19 7.86
CA PHE A 7 7.74 5.61 6.47
C PHE A 7 8.45 6.91 6.11
N GLN A 8 9.43 7.38 6.91
CA GLN A 8 10.28 8.50 6.48
C GLN A 8 11.15 8.07 5.29
N GLY A 9 10.99 8.74 4.14
CA GLY A 9 11.77 8.46 2.94
C GLY A 9 11.18 7.40 1.99
N ILE A 10 10.02 6.83 2.32
CA ILE A 10 9.30 5.92 1.42
C ILE A 10 8.58 6.75 0.34
N ASP A 11 8.90 6.45 -0.92
CA ASP A 11 8.24 7.06 -2.08
C ASP A 11 6.93 6.31 -2.39
N ILE A 12 5.81 6.88 -1.94
CA ILE A 12 4.45 6.33 -2.13
C ILE A 12 4.15 6.07 -3.61
N SER A 13 4.76 6.85 -4.52
CA SER A 13 4.55 6.69 -5.96
C SER A 13 5.17 5.43 -6.56
N LYS A 14 6.07 4.77 -5.82
CA LYS A 14 6.82 3.60 -6.32
C LYS A 14 6.81 2.39 -5.39
N ILE A 15 6.34 2.54 -4.16
CA ILE A 15 6.35 1.48 -3.16
C ILE A 15 5.60 0.22 -3.62
N THR A 16 6.13 -0.95 -3.27
CA THR A 16 5.53 -2.26 -3.51
C THR A 16 5.37 -3.05 -2.20
N GLN A 17 4.66 -4.18 -2.22
CA GLN A 17 4.58 -5.08 -1.06
C GLN A 17 5.96 -5.63 -0.64
N TYR A 18 6.89 -5.82 -1.58
CA TYR A 18 8.25 -6.30 -1.28
C TYR A 18 9.07 -5.29 -0.46
N ASP A 19 8.90 -3.99 -0.76
CA ASP A 19 9.53 -2.94 0.03
C ASP A 19 8.97 -2.95 1.46
N LEU A 20 7.67 -3.17 1.60
CA LEU A 20 7.01 -3.26 2.91
C LEU A 20 7.46 -4.46 3.71
N ILE A 21 7.64 -5.62 3.10
CA ILE A 21 8.15 -6.82 3.78
C ILE A 21 9.58 -6.60 4.31
N SER A 22 10.38 -5.77 3.63
CA SER A 22 11.71 -5.41 4.11
C SER A 22 11.66 -4.57 5.39
N VAL A 23 10.58 -3.80 5.60
CA VAL A 23 10.32 -3.00 6.81
C VAL A 23 9.60 -3.83 7.88
N PHE A 24 8.73 -4.74 7.46
CA PHE A 24 7.91 -5.62 8.30
C PHE A 24 8.17 -7.09 7.96
N PRO A 25 9.31 -7.67 8.41
CA PRO A 25 9.74 -9.00 7.98
C PRO A 25 8.80 -10.14 8.43
N ASP A 26 7.98 -9.89 9.45
CA ASP A 26 6.98 -10.85 9.93
C ASP A 26 5.71 -10.89 9.05
N PHE A 27 5.53 -9.92 8.16
CA PHE A 27 4.37 -9.84 7.28
C PHE A 27 4.59 -10.64 6.00
N GLN A 28 3.53 -11.27 5.52
CA GLN A 28 3.54 -12.06 4.30
C GLN A 28 2.93 -11.25 3.16
N PRO A 29 3.47 -11.35 1.93
CA PRO A 29 2.83 -10.73 0.77
C PRO A 29 1.44 -11.31 0.54
N LEU A 30 0.52 -10.44 0.13
CA LEU A 30 -0.85 -10.79 -0.18
C LEU A 30 -1.02 -10.91 -1.69
N LEU A 31 -1.75 -11.94 -2.11
CA LEU A 31 -2.23 -12.06 -3.48
C LEU A 31 -3.55 -11.31 -3.58
N VAL A 32 -3.58 -10.24 -4.39
CA VAL A 32 -4.79 -9.49 -4.69
C VAL A 32 -5.35 -9.97 -6.01
N SER A 33 -6.60 -10.45 -6.00
CA SER A 33 -7.32 -10.82 -7.20
C SER A 33 -8.25 -9.69 -7.60
N THR A 34 -8.06 -9.14 -8.79
CA THR A 34 -8.99 -8.15 -9.38
C THR A 34 -9.85 -8.83 -10.44
N THR A 35 -11.10 -8.36 -10.57
CA THR A 35 -12.00 -8.78 -11.66
C THR A 35 -11.85 -7.92 -12.90
N GLU A 36 -11.14 -6.79 -12.77
CA GLU A 36 -10.95 -5.79 -13.80
C GLU A 36 -9.53 -5.82 -14.33
N ASN A 37 -9.38 -5.50 -15.62
CA ASN A 37 -8.09 -5.43 -16.29
C ASN A 37 -7.50 -4.04 -16.04
N TRP A 38 -6.91 -3.87 -14.86
CA TRP A 38 -6.24 -2.63 -14.45
C TRP A 38 -4.81 -2.57 -15.00
N ASP A 39 -4.31 -1.35 -15.16
CA ASP A 39 -2.89 -1.15 -15.43
C ASP A 39 -2.01 -1.50 -14.23
N ASP A 40 -0.73 -1.71 -14.49
CA ASP A 40 0.25 -2.18 -13.50
C ASP A 40 0.38 -1.23 -12.30
N ASP A 41 0.26 0.10 -12.50
CA ASP A 41 0.38 1.06 -11.39
C ASP A 41 -0.84 0.98 -10.47
N LYS A 42 -2.02 0.90 -11.07
CA LYS A 42 -3.27 0.76 -10.33
C LYS A 42 -3.35 -0.57 -9.58
N LEU A 43 -2.87 -1.66 -10.18
CA LEU A 43 -2.71 -2.95 -9.52
C LEU A 43 -1.76 -2.86 -8.32
N ARG A 44 -0.60 -2.21 -8.50
CA ARG A 44 0.35 -1.96 -7.39
C ARG A 44 -0.31 -1.15 -6.26
N VAL A 45 -1.07 -0.11 -6.58
CA VAL A 45 -1.74 0.70 -5.54
C VAL A 45 -2.72 -0.14 -4.72
N ILE A 46 -3.57 -0.95 -5.36
CA ILE A 46 -4.51 -1.78 -4.60
C ILE A 46 -3.79 -2.87 -3.80
N GLU A 47 -2.69 -3.42 -4.31
CA GLU A 47 -1.86 -4.38 -3.59
C GLU A 47 -1.30 -3.79 -2.29
N VAL A 48 -0.69 -2.61 -2.38
CA VAL A 48 -0.10 -1.92 -1.23
C VAL A 48 -1.19 -1.46 -0.25
N PHE A 49 -2.32 -0.95 -0.74
CA PHE A 49 -3.47 -0.57 0.08
C PHE A 49 -4.09 -1.78 0.81
N THR A 50 -4.24 -2.91 0.11
CA THR A 50 -4.78 -4.14 0.70
C THR A 50 -3.84 -4.67 1.78
N PHE A 51 -2.54 -4.66 1.52
CA PHE A 51 -1.52 -5.03 2.50
C PHE A 51 -1.56 -4.13 3.73
N SER A 52 -1.62 -2.81 3.54
CA SER A 52 -1.62 -1.86 4.67
C SER A 52 -2.89 -1.97 5.52
N ASN A 53 -4.05 -2.20 4.91
CA ASN A 53 -5.29 -2.45 5.65
C ASN A 53 -5.28 -3.82 6.36
N HIS A 54 -4.83 -4.87 5.69
CA HIS A 54 -4.83 -6.22 6.27
C HIS A 54 -3.96 -6.32 7.53
N TYR A 55 -2.82 -5.62 7.54
CA TYR A 55 -1.88 -5.59 8.66
C TYR A 55 -2.04 -4.38 9.59
N ASP A 56 -3.14 -3.63 9.48
CA ASP A 56 -3.46 -2.46 10.31
C ASP A 56 -2.35 -1.38 10.36
N ILE A 57 -1.68 -1.16 9.22
CA ILE A 57 -0.61 -0.16 9.07
C ILE A 57 -1.23 1.22 8.77
N SER A 58 -1.89 1.81 9.78
CA SER A 58 -2.73 3.01 9.60
C SER A 58 -2.01 4.18 8.93
N GLU A 59 -0.75 4.46 9.30
CA GLU A 59 0.02 5.57 8.71
C GLU A 59 0.20 5.41 7.19
N LEU A 60 0.53 4.19 6.74
CA LEU A 60 0.70 3.89 5.32
C LEU A 60 -0.64 3.96 4.59
N THR A 61 -1.71 3.39 5.19
CA THR A 61 -3.05 3.46 4.62
C THR A 61 -3.48 4.91 4.38
N THR A 62 -3.29 5.80 5.37
CA THR A 62 -3.58 7.23 5.22
C THR A 62 -2.76 7.88 4.12
N LYS A 63 -1.43 7.63 4.07
CA LYS A 63 -0.55 8.18 3.03
C LYS A 63 -0.95 7.74 1.61
N ILE A 64 -1.37 6.48 1.44
CA ILE A 64 -1.84 5.96 0.16
C ILE A 64 -3.15 6.63 -0.25
N ILE A 65 -4.12 6.73 0.66
CA ILE A 65 -5.40 7.41 0.41
C ILE A 65 -5.15 8.87 0.02
N ASP A 66 -4.37 9.61 0.81
CA ASP A 66 -4.10 11.02 0.56
C ASP A 66 -3.49 11.26 -0.83
N TYR A 67 -2.58 10.38 -1.25
CA TYR A 67 -1.90 10.49 -2.54
C TYR A 67 -2.79 10.05 -3.72
N TYR A 68 -3.51 8.93 -3.59
CA TYR A 68 -4.16 8.26 -4.71
C TYR A 68 -5.68 8.45 -4.80
N GLN A 69 -6.38 8.94 -3.77
CA GLN A 69 -7.84 9.10 -3.81
C GLN A 69 -8.35 9.96 -4.99
N ASN A 70 -7.53 10.93 -5.44
CA ASN A 70 -7.88 11.79 -6.57
C ASN A 70 -7.40 11.24 -7.93
N ILE A 71 -6.51 10.25 -7.92
CA ILE A 71 -5.92 9.64 -9.13
C ILE A 71 -6.69 8.38 -9.52
N TYR A 72 -6.98 7.52 -8.53
CA TYR A 72 -7.70 6.26 -8.65
C TYR A 72 -8.91 6.23 -7.69
N PRO A 73 -9.94 7.07 -7.92
CA PRO A 73 -11.08 7.21 -7.02
C PRO A 73 -11.96 5.95 -6.93
N ASP A 74 -11.76 4.97 -7.80
CA ASP A 74 -12.49 3.71 -7.78
C ASP A 74 -11.85 2.61 -6.92
N ILE A 75 -10.65 2.88 -6.37
CA ILE A 75 -10.02 2.03 -5.36
C ILE A 75 -10.51 2.36 -3.93
N PHE A 76 -10.86 3.62 -3.67
CA PHE A 76 -11.12 4.17 -2.32
C PHE A 76 -12.57 4.62 -2.17
#